data_AF-A0A2M9CER6-F1
#
_entry.id   AF-A0A2M9CER6-F1
#
_cell.length_a   1.000
_cell.length_b   1.000
_cell.length_c   1.000
_cell.angle_alpha   90.00
_cell.angle_beta   90.00
_cell.angle_gamma   90.00
#
_symmetry.space_group_name_H-M   'P 1'
#
loop_
_entity.id
_entity.type
_entity.pdbx_description
1 polymer ?
#
loop_
_entity_poly.entity_id
_entity_poly.type
_entity_poly.pdbx_seq_one_letter_code
_entity_poly.pdbx_strand_id
1 'polypeptide(L)'
;MSATTGAPTAATPRTTRPASPTTAGALTLTRFFVRRDRVRIPVWALSVSVMFLYATVALGAVYPTASDRQVRANLVSSPAAIMMTGPGYGTDDYTLGAMVANEFTLWVVAAVAIMNVLLVVRHTRAEEETGRAELVRAGVVGRRAPGLAAFCTAVVANLAVGVLSLVMLLVGGASVEDSGITVPDTVALCLGVALTGLVFAAVASVTSQVTEHARAASGAAFAVLGLAYLLRAIGDVQAEHGSWVSWLSPLAWTQQTRPYVDLRWWPLALPVVLVVVLLLVAVRLTARRDLGAGLVPVRPGRADARPGLRSPFALAWRQQRASVVAWGSGIAVLGLATGTFANQMDDITAMVEDNALAAEIFGGPDQVLDAFDAVMVLFLAVGVGAWALASFLRAHGEETSGRAEPLLVAPVSRSRWLGAHLAVTGIGTLVLLAGAGLSLGLGEVAVGREVGALGEILVATLLYLPAVAVLVGVSALAFGVLGRLVQLGWALLAYAFVVGMFGPLLDLPSWAVHVSPFASVPTLADADAAWWPLAVLVVVAVALLAGSFVGFRRRDLATG
;
A
#
# COMPACT_ATOMS: atom_id res chain seq x y z
N MET A 1 -74.75 -41.05 0.15
CA MET A 1 -73.30 -40.85 0.28
C MET A 1 -73.09 -39.76 1.32
N SER A 2 -72.78 -40.12 2.57
CA SER A 2 -72.49 -39.15 3.64
C SER A 2 -70.99 -38.95 3.75
N ALA A 3 -70.53 -37.71 3.60
CA ALA A 3 -69.12 -37.34 3.76
C ALA A 3 -68.83 -36.99 5.22
N THR A 4 -67.99 -37.77 5.88
CA THR A 4 -67.38 -37.47 7.18
C THR A 4 -66.23 -36.48 7.00
N THR A 5 -66.38 -35.29 7.56
CA THR A 5 -65.31 -34.28 7.69
C THR A 5 -64.36 -34.67 8.83
N GLY A 6 -63.09 -34.93 8.49
CA GLY A 6 -62.03 -35.17 9.48
C GLY A 6 -61.66 -33.90 10.24
N ALA A 7 -61.57 -33.98 11.56
CA ALA A 7 -61.19 -32.87 12.43
C ALA A 7 -59.72 -32.42 12.18
N PRO A 8 -59.41 -31.13 12.33
CA PRO A 8 -58.06 -30.62 12.16
C PRO A 8 -57.17 -31.12 13.30
N THR A 9 -56.07 -31.79 12.95
CA THR A 9 -55.01 -32.18 13.89
C THR A 9 -54.39 -30.93 14.50
N ALA A 10 -54.47 -30.79 15.83
CA ALA A 10 -53.83 -29.71 16.57
C ALA A 10 -52.31 -29.74 16.31
N ALA A 11 -51.79 -28.68 15.69
CA ALA A 11 -50.36 -28.51 15.49
C ALA A 11 -49.67 -28.45 16.85
N THR A 12 -48.81 -29.42 17.14
CA THR A 12 -47.93 -29.40 18.32
C THR A 12 -47.15 -28.09 18.36
N PRO A 13 -47.07 -27.40 19.51
CA PRO A 13 -46.32 -26.17 19.62
C PRO A 13 -44.86 -26.46 19.27
N ARG A 14 -44.34 -25.83 18.21
CA ARG A 14 -42.92 -25.88 17.87
C ARG A 14 -42.17 -25.35 19.09
N THR A 15 -41.49 -26.22 19.82
CA THR A 15 -40.54 -25.83 20.87
C THR A 15 -39.56 -24.85 20.23
N THR A 16 -39.69 -23.57 20.57
CA THR A 16 -38.71 -22.55 20.20
C THR A 16 -37.40 -22.97 20.84
N ARG A 17 -36.49 -23.55 20.03
CA ARG A 17 -35.11 -23.77 20.47
C ARG A 17 -34.60 -22.44 21.03
N PRO A 18 -33.96 -22.42 22.21
CA PRO A 18 -33.40 -21.19 22.75
C PRO A 18 -32.49 -20.57 21.69
N ALA A 19 -32.65 -19.27 21.44
CA ALA A 19 -31.87 -18.57 20.44
C ALA A 19 -30.38 -18.82 20.72
N SER A 20 -29.68 -19.45 19.78
CA SER A 20 -28.24 -19.69 19.91
C SER A 20 -27.54 -18.36 20.22
N PRO A 21 -26.59 -18.34 21.17
CA PRO A 21 -25.91 -17.10 21.55
C PRO A 21 -25.32 -16.42 20.31
N THR A 22 -25.37 -15.09 20.27
CA THR A 22 -24.98 -14.31 19.06
C THR A 22 -23.53 -14.55 18.61
N THR A 23 -22.69 -15.12 19.47
CA THR A 23 -21.29 -15.48 19.26
C THR A 23 -21.04 -17.00 19.14
N ALA A 24 -22.09 -17.82 19.08
CA ALA A 24 -21.97 -19.27 18.90
C ALA A 24 -21.11 -19.60 17.67
N GLY A 25 -20.14 -20.50 17.83
CA GLY A 25 -19.23 -20.89 16.75
C GLY A 25 -18.01 -19.98 16.54
N ALA A 26 -17.86 -18.87 17.27
CA ALA A 26 -16.74 -17.94 17.09
C ALA A 26 -15.37 -18.61 17.27
N LEU A 27 -15.19 -19.41 18.33
CA LEU A 27 -13.92 -20.11 18.59
C LEU A 27 -13.57 -21.11 17.46
N THR A 28 -14.57 -21.84 16.96
CA THR A 28 -14.40 -22.78 15.85
C THR A 28 -13.97 -22.04 14.58
N LEU A 29 -14.60 -20.90 14.29
CA LEU A 29 -14.23 -20.05 13.16
C LEU A 29 -12.84 -19.43 13.33
N THR A 30 -12.46 -18.97 14.53
CA THR A 30 -11.10 -18.46 14.79
C THR A 30 -10.06 -19.54 14.54
N ARG A 31 -10.26 -20.75 15.08
CA ARG A 31 -9.35 -21.89 14.81
C ARG A 31 -9.25 -22.19 13.32
N PHE A 32 -10.38 -22.14 12.60
CA PHE A 32 -10.39 -22.34 11.16
C PHE A 32 -9.64 -21.23 10.40
N PHE A 33 -9.87 -19.96 10.73
CA PHE A 33 -9.19 -18.81 10.10
C PHE A 33 -7.68 -18.84 10.35
N VAL A 34 -7.24 -19.11 11.58
CA VAL A 34 -5.82 -19.28 11.92
C VAL A 34 -5.20 -20.44 11.12
N ARG A 35 -5.89 -21.58 11.00
CA ARG A 35 -5.42 -22.70 10.17
C ARG A 35 -5.34 -22.34 8.69
N ARG A 36 -6.32 -21.60 8.18
CA ARG A 36 -6.33 -21.11 6.78
C ARG A 36 -5.19 -20.13 6.53
N ASP A 37 -4.76 -19.42 7.56
CA ASP A 37 -3.71 -18.40 7.48
C ASP A 37 -2.37 -18.84 8.07
N ARG A 38 -2.18 -20.15 8.25
CA ARG A 38 -0.95 -20.76 8.79
C ARG A 38 0.33 -20.44 8.02
N VAL A 39 0.23 -19.96 6.78
CA VAL A 39 1.37 -19.47 6.00
C VAL A 39 1.43 -17.94 6.04
N ARG A 40 0.30 -17.27 5.85
CA ARG A 40 0.27 -15.80 5.75
C ARG A 40 0.63 -15.11 7.06
N ILE A 41 0.10 -15.56 8.20
CA ILE A 41 0.40 -14.96 9.50
C ILE A 41 1.89 -15.08 9.81
N PRO A 42 2.53 -16.28 9.72
CA PRO A 42 3.97 -16.38 9.95
C PRO A 42 4.82 -15.61 8.96
N VAL A 43 4.46 -15.57 7.67
CA VAL A 43 5.19 -14.78 6.66
C VAL A 43 5.15 -13.30 7.03
N TRP A 44 3.97 -12.74 7.33
CA TRP A 44 3.87 -11.34 7.75
C TRP A 44 4.63 -11.08 9.06
N ALA A 45 4.45 -11.94 10.06
CA ALA A 45 5.12 -11.79 11.35
C ALA A 45 6.64 -11.80 11.17
N LEU A 46 7.17 -12.74 10.37
CA LEU A 46 8.60 -12.84 10.09
C LEU A 46 9.10 -11.64 9.28
N SER A 47 8.45 -11.29 8.17
CA SER A 47 8.88 -10.16 7.33
C SER A 47 8.92 -8.84 8.10
N VAL A 48 7.92 -8.57 8.94
CA VAL A 48 7.89 -7.35 9.76
C VAL A 48 8.94 -7.40 10.85
N SER A 49 9.08 -8.53 11.56
CA SER A 49 9.98 -8.61 12.71
C SER A 49 11.46 -8.66 12.31
N VAL A 50 11.79 -9.27 11.17
CA VAL A 50 13.15 -9.26 10.61
C VAL A 50 13.62 -7.84 10.32
N MET A 51 12.71 -6.91 10.01
CA MET A 51 13.08 -5.52 9.78
C MET A 51 13.71 -4.87 11.03
N PHE A 52 13.29 -5.24 12.24
CA PHE A 52 13.93 -4.77 13.47
C PHE A 52 15.31 -5.39 13.70
N LEU A 53 15.47 -6.69 13.39
CA LEU A 53 16.80 -7.33 13.46
C LEU A 53 17.75 -6.66 12.47
N TYR A 54 17.30 -6.48 11.22
CA TYR A 54 18.03 -5.78 10.18
C TYR A 54 18.41 -4.37 10.64
N ALA A 55 17.45 -3.58 11.15
CA ALA A 55 17.70 -2.24 11.64
C ALA A 55 18.79 -2.22 12.71
N THR A 56 18.69 -3.10 13.71
CA THR A 56 19.64 -3.13 14.82
C THR A 56 21.05 -3.51 14.35
N VAL A 57 21.18 -4.52 13.48
CA VAL A 57 22.47 -4.98 12.95
C VAL A 57 23.07 -3.97 11.98
N ALA A 58 22.29 -3.49 11.01
CA ALA A 58 22.77 -2.58 9.98
C ALA A 58 23.17 -1.23 10.59
N LEU A 59 22.33 -0.65 11.45
CA LEU A 59 22.64 0.61 12.10
C LEU A 59 23.80 0.48 13.10
N GLY A 60 23.90 -0.64 13.82
CA GLY A 60 25.04 -0.91 14.70
C GLY A 60 26.35 -1.06 13.94
N ALA A 61 26.32 -1.62 12.72
CA ALA A 61 27.50 -1.77 11.87
C ALA A 61 27.91 -0.45 11.19
N VAL A 62 26.94 0.37 10.75
CA VAL A 62 27.19 1.64 10.05
C VAL A 62 27.54 2.77 11.03
N TYR A 63 26.97 2.77 12.24
CA TYR A 63 27.19 3.80 13.27
C TYR A 63 27.67 3.19 14.60
N PRO A 64 28.90 2.61 14.62
CA PRO A 64 29.40 1.88 15.77
C PRO A 64 29.68 2.77 16.99
N THR A 65 30.17 4.00 16.77
CA THR A 65 30.54 4.92 17.86
C THR A 65 29.43 5.90 18.22
N ALA A 66 29.47 6.45 19.44
CA ALA A 66 28.54 7.50 19.87
C ALA A 66 28.64 8.76 19.00
N SER A 67 29.85 9.12 18.55
CA SER A 67 30.05 10.25 17.63
C SER A 67 29.37 10.02 16.28
N ASP A 68 29.46 8.80 15.71
CA ASP A 68 28.83 8.49 14.42
C ASP A 68 27.29 8.58 14.54
N ARG A 69 26.75 8.09 15.66
CA ARG A 69 25.31 8.20 15.96
C ARG A 69 24.87 9.65 16.16
N GLN A 70 25.68 10.48 16.81
CA GLN A 70 25.34 11.89 16.98
C GLN A 70 25.32 12.65 15.63
N VAL A 71 26.22 12.30 14.70
CA VAL A 71 26.16 12.83 13.32
C VAL A 71 24.85 12.41 12.64
N ARG A 72 24.42 11.15 12.82
CA ARG A 72 23.13 10.67 12.31
C ARG A 72 21.94 11.43 12.91
N ALA A 73 22.00 11.79 14.20
CA ALA A 73 20.95 12.55 14.88
C ALA A 73 20.66 13.89 14.19
N ASN A 74 21.71 14.61 13.77
CA ASN A 74 21.58 15.89 13.05
C ASN A 74 20.99 15.73 11.64
N LEU A 75 21.21 14.59 10.99
CA LEU A 75 20.63 14.33 9.67
C LEU A 75 19.12 14.03 9.77
N VAL A 76 18.71 13.34 10.83
CA VAL A 76 17.32 12.96 11.06
C VAL A 76 16.47 14.04 11.76
N SER A 77 17.07 15.16 12.18
CA SER A 77 16.35 16.32 12.74
C SER A 77 15.75 17.25 11.68
N SER A 78 16.00 16.98 10.39
CA SER A 78 15.38 17.76 9.31
C SER A 78 13.85 17.54 9.27
N PRO A 79 13.04 18.56 8.89
CA PRO A 79 11.58 18.42 8.81
C PRO A 79 11.13 17.23 7.95
N ALA A 80 11.84 16.97 6.85
CA ALA A 80 11.66 15.81 5.99
C ALA A 80 11.83 14.49 6.73
N ALA A 81 12.97 14.34 7.42
CA ALA A 81 13.27 13.14 8.17
C ALA A 81 12.26 12.95 9.29
N ILE A 82 11.86 14.01 10.00
CA ILE A 82 10.82 13.97 11.03
C ILE A 82 9.47 13.47 10.46
N MET A 83 9.10 13.91 9.24
CA MET A 83 7.91 13.39 8.57
C MET A 83 8.03 11.90 8.22
N MET A 84 9.23 11.36 8.01
CA MET A 84 9.42 9.95 7.62
C MET A 84 9.68 9.02 8.80
N THR A 85 10.43 9.47 9.81
CA THR A 85 10.88 8.64 10.92
C THR A 85 10.01 8.91 12.14
N GLY A 86 9.77 10.17 12.48
CA GLY A 86 9.00 10.58 13.65
C GLY A 86 9.65 11.76 14.37
N PRO A 87 9.15 12.11 15.56
CA PRO A 87 9.48 13.37 16.21
C PRO A 87 10.86 13.36 16.94
N GLY A 88 11.76 12.44 16.59
CA GLY A 88 13.17 12.42 17.01
C GLY A 88 13.38 12.41 18.53
N TYR A 89 13.00 11.35 19.23
CA TYR A 89 13.26 11.25 20.67
C TYR A 89 14.71 10.88 20.98
N GLY A 90 15.33 11.55 21.95
CA GLY A 90 16.67 11.21 22.43
C GLY A 90 17.79 11.54 21.43
N THR A 91 17.60 12.56 20.59
CA THR A 91 18.61 13.00 19.61
C THR A 91 19.83 13.67 20.25
N ASP A 92 19.72 14.14 21.49
CA ASP A 92 20.84 14.75 22.23
C ASP A 92 21.86 13.70 22.73
N ASP A 93 21.41 12.46 22.94
CA ASP A 93 22.23 11.31 23.32
C ASP A 93 21.74 10.08 22.54
N TYR A 94 22.11 10.04 21.26
CA TYR A 94 21.47 9.12 20.32
C TYR A 94 22.02 7.70 20.42
N THR A 95 21.35 6.87 21.22
CA THR A 95 21.65 5.44 21.36
C THR A 95 21.14 4.62 20.17
N LEU A 96 21.68 3.41 19.97
CA LEU A 96 21.20 2.51 18.91
C LEU A 96 19.72 2.14 19.11
N GLY A 97 19.29 1.89 20.35
CA GLY A 97 17.89 1.65 20.68
C GLY A 97 16.98 2.80 20.27
N ALA A 98 17.33 4.05 20.65
CA ALA A 98 16.59 5.24 20.25
C ALA A 98 16.56 5.40 18.73
N MET A 99 17.67 5.08 18.05
CA MET A 99 17.78 5.16 16.60
C MET A 99 16.87 4.16 15.87
N VAL A 100 16.87 2.91 16.31
CA VAL A 100 15.94 1.88 15.79
C VAL A 100 14.49 2.27 16.05
N ALA A 101 14.18 2.79 17.24
CA ALA A 101 12.82 3.22 17.59
C ALA A 101 12.34 4.42 16.76
N ASN A 102 13.18 5.43 16.56
CA ASN A 102 12.81 6.59 15.76
C ASN A 102 12.68 6.23 14.28
N GLU A 103 13.64 5.51 13.70
CA GLU A 103 13.70 5.35 12.24
C GLU A 103 12.84 4.20 11.70
N PHE A 104 12.61 3.13 12.47
CA PHE A 104 11.95 1.91 11.96
C PHE A 104 10.53 1.67 12.48
N THR A 105 10.14 2.30 13.60
CA THR A 105 8.81 2.08 14.20
C THR A 105 7.70 2.37 13.21
N LEU A 106 7.78 3.49 12.47
CA LEU A 106 6.73 3.89 11.54
C LEU A 106 6.50 2.84 10.43
N TRP A 107 7.60 2.37 9.83
CA TRP A 107 7.55 1.36 8.78
C TRP A 107 6.92 0.05 9.28
N VAL A 108 7.29 -0.36 10.49
CA VAL A 108 6.72 -1.54 11.15
C VAL A 108 5.22 -1.35 11.39
N VAL A 109 4.80 -0.25 12.03
CA VAL A 109 3.36 -0.05 12.33
C VAL A 109 2.52 0.11 11.07
N ALA A 110 3.05 0.73 10.01
CA ALA A 110 2.39 0.83 8.71
C ALA A 110 2.20 -0.56 8.07
N ALA A 111 3.25 -1.40 8.06
CA ALA A 111 3.17 -2.76 7.54
C ALA A 111 2.15 -3.61 8.32
N VAL A 112 2.15 -3.52 9.66
CA VAL A 112 1.21 -4.23 10.53
C VAL A 112 -0.22 -3.71 10.36
N ALA A 113 -0.40 -2.41 10.17
CA ALA A 113 -1.70 -1.83 9.84
C ALA A 113 -2.25 -2.40 8.52
N ILE A 114 -1.42 -2.45 7.47
CA ILE A 114 -1.78 -3.01 6.17
C ILE A 114 -2.16 -4.49 6.30
N MET A 115 -1.35 -5.28 7.00
CA MET A 115 -1.63 -6.68 7.29
C MET A 115 -3.03 -6.85 7.92
N ASN A 116 -3.34 -6.06 8.95
CA ASN A 116 -4.59 -6.15 9.68
C ASN A 116 -5.81 -5.75 8.83
N VAL A 117 -5.68 -4.71 8.00
CA VAL A 117 -6.75 -4.32 7.06
C VAL A 117 -7.06 -5.46 6.09
N LEU A 118 -6.02 -6.05 5.48
CA LEU A 118 -6.18 -7.15 4.53
C LEU A 118 -6.75 -8.41 5.20
N LEU A 119 -6.28 -8.74 6.40
CA LEU A 119 -6.72 -9.92 7.16
C LEU A 119 -8.20 -9.83 7.54
N VAL A 120 -8.62 -8.70 8.13
CA VAL A 120 -10.01 -8.53 8.59
C VAL A 120 -10.97 -8.49 7.41
N VAL A 121 -10.68 -7.71 6.36
CA VAL A 121 -11.56 -7.63 5.19
C VAL A 121 -11.70 -8.98 4.49
N ARG A 122 -10.60 -9.77 4.44
CA ARG A 122 -10.62 -11.10 3.85
C ARG A 122 -11.55 -12.06 4.58
N HIS A 123 -11.57 -12.05 5.90
CA HIS A 123 -12.41 -12.97 6.71
C HIS A 123 -13.80 -12.43 7.03
N THR A 124 -14.12 -11.21 6.56
CA THR A 124 -15.44 -10.60 6.72
C THR A 124 -16.04 -10.32 5.35
N ARG A 125 -15.78 -9.13 4.78
CA ARG A 125 -16.45 -8.65 3.59
C ARG A 125 -16.20 -9.50 2.35
N ALA A 126 -14.99 -10.05 2.19
CA ALA A 126 -14.70 -10.93 1.04
C ALA A 126 -15.44 -12.29 1.14
N GLU A 127 -15.64 -12.82 2.35
CA GLU A 127 -16.44 -14.04 2.54
C GLU A 127 -17.94 -13.78 2.35
N GLU A 128 -18.43 -12.58 2.69
CA GLU A 128 -19.80 -12.16 2.35
C GLU A 128 -19.99 -11.95 0.84
N GLU A 129 -19.07 -11.25 0.17
CA GLU A 129 -19.13 -10.97 -1.26
C GLU A 129 -19.06 -12.25 -2.13
N THR A 130 -18.36 -13.29 -1.65
CA THR A 130 -18.26 -14.59 -2.34
C THR A 130 -19.39 -15.57 -1.99
N GLY A 131 -20.38 -15.16 -1.18
CA GLY A 131 -21.52 -16.00 -0.76
C GLY A 131 -21.17 -17.08 0.27
N ARG A 132 -19.89 -17.31 0.58
CA ARG A 132 -19.45 -18.34 1.53
C ARG A 132 -19.95 -18.08 2.95
N ALA A 133 -20.05 -16.81 3.34
CA ALA A 133 -20.57 -16.43 4.65
C ALA A 133 -22.03 -16.89 4.86
N GLU A 134 -22.83 -16.99 3.80
CA GLU A 134 -24.21 -17.47 3.88
C GLU A 134 -24.26 -18.96 4.22
N LEU A 135 -23.42 -19.77 3.56
CA LEU A 135 -23.29 -21.20 3.83
C LEU A 135 -22.81 -21.46 5.27
N VAL A 136 -21.85 -20.67 5.74
CA VAL A 136 -21.36 -20.77 7.14
C VAL A 136 -22.46 -20.39 8.13
N ARG A 137 -23.26 -19.36 7.82
CA ARG A 137 -24.37 -18.91 8.68
C ARG A 137 -25.61 -19.83 8.62
N ALA A 138 -25.72 -20.70 7.61
CA ALA A 138 -26.73 -21.75 7.60
C ALA A 138 -26.48 -22.85 8.66
N GLY A 139 -25.25 -22.94 9.19
CA GLY A 139 -24.89 -23.79 10.32
C GLY A 139 -25.22 -23.18 11.69
N VAL A 140 -24.70 -23.79 12.76
CA VAL A 140 -24.86 -23.30 14.15
C VAL A 140 -23.88 -22.15 14.44
N VAL A 141 -24.00 -21.06 13.70
CA VAL A 141 -23.12 -19.88 13.79
C VAL A 141 -23.93 -18.63 14.11
N GLY A 142 -23.61 -17.97 15.21
CA GLY A 142 -24.27 -16.75 15.64
C GLY A 142 -23.94 -15.55 14.73
N ARG A 143 -24.84 -14.56 14.64
CA ARG A 143 -24.70 -13.38 13.76
C ARG A 143 -23.38 -12.60 13.97
N ARG A 144 -22.83 -12.58 15.19
CA ARG A 144 -21.59 -11.86 15.55
C ARG A 144 -20.35 -12.75 15.50
N ALA A 145 -20.50 -14.06 15.33
CA ALA A 145 -19.40 -15.00 15.41
C ALA A 145 -18.34 -14.81 14.31
N PRO A 146 -18.68 -14.56 13.01
CA PRO A 146 -17.67 -14.33 11.98
C PRO A 146 -16.83 -13.07 12.22
N GLY A 147 -17.46 -11.95 12.60
CA GLY A 147 -16.76 -10.71 12.91
C GLY A 147 -15.85 -10.83 14.14
N LEU A 148 -16.35 -11.48 15.20
CA LEU A 148 -15.53 -11.78 16.38
C LEU A 148 -14.36 -12.71 16.02
N ALA A 149 -14.60 -13.74 15.19
CA ALA A 149 -13.57 -14.68 14.79
C ALA A 149 -12.47 -14.01 13.95
N ALA A 150 -12.84 -13.11 13.03
CA ALA A 150 -11.89 -12.30 12.26
C ALA A 150 -11.03 -11.41 13.17
N PHE A 151 -11.64 -10.73 14.14
CA PHE A 151 -10.90 -9.89 15.09
C PHE A 151 -10.00 -10.71 16.02
N CYS A 152 -10.46 -11.85 16.55
CA CYS A 152 -9.61 -12.76 17.32
C CYS A 152 -8.43 -13.29 16.50
N THR A 153 -8.62 -13.51 15.19
CA THR A 153 -7.53 -13.91 14.29
C THR A 153 -6.52 -12.77 14.12
N ALA A 154 -6.99 -11.52 14.05
CA ALA A 154 -6.12 -10.35 14.09
C ALA A 154 -5.33 -10.27 15.42
N VAL A 155 -5.95 -10.56 16.56
CA VAL A 155 -5.24 -10.65 17.86
C VAL A 155 -4.12 -11.69 17.81
N VAL A 156 -4.38 -12.88 17.30
CA VAL A 156 -3.35 -13.93 17.14
C VAL A 156 -2.21 -13.45 16.22
N ALA A 157 -2.54 -12.79 15.10
CA ALA A 157 -1.54 -12.27 14.18
C ALA A 157 -0.66 -11.18 14.81
N ASN A 158 -1.25 -10.24 15.55
CA ASN A 158 -0.50 -9.17 16.23
C ASN A 158 0.32 -9.69 17.42
N LEU A 159 -0.16 -10.73 18.12
CA LEU A 159 0.65 -11.42 19.13
C LEU A 159 1.87 -12.09 18.50
N ALA A 160 1.71 -12.74 17.35
CA ALA A 160 2.84 -13.33 16.62
C ALA A 160 3.86 -12.27 16.18
N VAL A 161 3.38 -11.14 15.63
CA VAL A 161 4.24 -9.99 15.29
C VAL A 161 4.95 -9.44 16.54
N GLY A 162 4.22 -9.15 17.61
CA GLY A 162 4.78 -8.54 18.81
C GLY A 162 5.81 -9.43 19.51
N VAL A 163 5.53 -10.73 19.65
CA VAL A 163 6.48 -11.70 20.24
C VAL A 163 7.71 -11.85 19.36
N LEU A 164 7.55 -11.99 18.05
CA LEU A 164 8.70 -12.17 17.16
C LEU A 164 9.53 -10.89 17.05
N SER A 165 8.91 -9.71 17.01
CA SER A 165 9.59 -8.41 17.02
C SER A 165 10.37 -8.20 18.32
N LEU A 166 9.79 -8.61 19.47
CA LEU A 166 10.46 -8.60 20.76
C LEU A 166 11.72 -9.47 20.73
N VAL A 167 11.61 -10.71 20.23
CA VAL A 167 12.77 -11.60 20.09
C VAL A 167 13.82 -11.00 19.16
N MET A 168 13.43 -10.46 18.01
CA MET A 168 14.35 -9.89 17.01
C MET A 168 15.10 -8.65 17.53
N LEU A 169 14.43 -7.77 18.26
CA LEU A 169 15.05 -6.60 18.88
C LEU A 169 16.02 -7.00 20.01
N LEU A 170 15.65 -7.97 20.85
CA LEU A 170 16.53 -8.43 21.92
C LEU A 170 17.76 -9.17 21.39
N VAL A 171 17.58 -10.01 20.36
CA VAL A 171 18.70 -10.70 19.69
C VAL A 171 19.62 -9.69 19.00
N GLY A 172 19.05 -8.73 18.27
CA GLY A 172 19.84 -7.65 17.64
C GLY A 172 20.57 -6.80 18.67
N GLY A 173 19.90 -6.40 19.75
CA GLY A 173 20.49 -5.56 20.80
C GLY A 173 21.58 -6.26 21.59
N ALA A 174 21.47 -7.57 21.81
CA ALA A 174 22.53 -8.37 22.43
C ALA A 174 23.76 -8.56 21.52
N SER A 175 23.63 -8.34 20.21
CA SER A 175 24.74 -8.45 19.25
C SER A 175 25.60 -7.19 19.15
N VAL A 176 25.19 -6.08 19.79
CA VAL A 176 25.90 -4.80 19.75
C VAL A 176 26.15 -4.32 21.18
N GLU A 177 27.42 -4.05 21.50
CA GLU A 177 27.82 -3.49 22.80
C GLU A 177 27.25 -2.07 22.96
N ASP A 178 26.81 -1.71 24.18
CA ASP A 178 26.17 -0.42 24.49
C ASP A 178 25.01 -0.03 23.55
N SER A 179 24.22 -1.03 23.12
CA SER A 179 23.07 -0.80 22.23
C SER A 179 21.98 0.10 22.85
N GLY A 180 21.93 0.23 24.17
CA GLY A 180 20.86 0.95 24.88
C GLY A 180 19.49 0.25 24.81
N ILE A 181 19.43 -0.98 24.29
CA ILE A 181 18.20 -1.75 24.16
C ILE A 181 17.91 -2.47 25.49
N THR A 182 16.82 -2.07 26.14
CA THR A 182 16.36 -2.59 27.42
C THR A 182 15.05 -3.37 27.26
N VAL A 183 14.89 -4.45 28.04
CA VAL A 183 13.70 -5.33 27.95
C VAL A 183 12.36 -4.57 28.16
N PRO A 184 12.20 -3.70 29.18
CA PRO A 184 10.93 -2.99 29.38
C PRO A 184 10.53 -2.12 28.19
N ASP A 185 11.49 -1.42 27.60
CA ASP A 185 11.31 -0.56 26.42
C ASP A 185 10.97 -1.37 25.18
N THR A 186 11.68 -2.48 24.95
CA THR A 186 11.36 -3.39 23.84
C THR A 186 9.95 -3.96 23.95
N VAL A 187 9.53 -4.33 25.16
CA VAL A 187 8.17 -4.82 25.42
C VAL A 187 7.14 -3.74 25.12
N ALA A 188 7.34 -2.51 25.60
CA ALA A 188 6.44 -1.39 25.33
C ALA A 188 6.33 -1.05 23.83
N LEU A 189 7.46 -1.02 23.12
CA LEU A 189 7.50 -0.79 21.67
C LEU A 189 6.72 -1.87 20.93
N CYS A 190 6.98 -3.15 21.22
CA CYS A 190 6.31 -4.28 20.57
C CYS A 190 4.81 -4.37 20.90
N LEU A 191 4.42 -4.03 22.13
CA LEU A 191 3.01 -3.85 22.51
C LEU A 191 2.36 -2.72 21.72
N GLY A 192 3.03 -1.57 21.61
CA GLY A 192 2.56 -0.46 20.81
C GLY A 192 2.38 -0.82 19.34
N VAL A 193 3.31 -1.58 18.76
CA VAL A 193 3.19 -2.09 17.38
C VAL A 193 1.96 -3.00 17.23
N ALA A 194 1.80 -3.97 18.13
CA ALA A 194 0.68 -4.90 18.10
C ALA A 194 -0.68 -4.20 18.28
N LEU A 195 -0.76 -3.23 19.20
CA LEU A 195 -1.97 -2.46 19.48
C LEU A 195 -2.33 -1.53 18.31
N THR A 196 -1.37 -0.90 17.66
CA THR A 196 -1.60 -0.11 16.45
C THR A 196 -2.16 -0.99 15.32
N GLY A 197 -1.63 -2.20 15.16
CA GLY A 197 -2.23 -3.20 14.28
C GLY A 197 -3.71 -3.50 14.58
N LEU A 198 -4.04 -3.67 15.86
CA LEU A 198 -5.42 -3.91 16.29
C LEU A 198 -6.35 -2.70 16.07
N VAL A 199 -5.85 -1.47 16.17
CA VAL A 199 -6.61 -0.27 15.77
C VAL A 199 -7.06 -0.40 14.33
N PHE A 200 -6.15 -0.74 13.41
CA PHE A 200 -6.49 -0.89 11.99
C PHE A 200 -7.32 -2.14 11.69
N ALA A 201 -7.22 -3.20 12.50
CA ALA A 201 -8.18 -4.32 12.46
C ALA A 201 -9.60 -3.87 12.85
N ALA A 202 -9.73 -2.99 13.86
CA ALA A 202 -11.01 -2.44 14.28
C ALA A 202 -11.57 -1.44 13.25
N VAL A 203 -10.73 -0.59 12.65
CA VAL A 203 -11.09 0.28 11.51
C VAL A 203 -11.62 -0.57 10.36
N ALA A 204 -10.90 -1.61 9.96
CA ALA A 204 -11.33 -2.52 8.90
C ALA A 204 -12.65 -3.25 9.23
N SER A 205 -12.89 -3.55 10.50
CA SER A 205 -14.16 -4.13 10.97
C SER A 205 -15.32 -3.16 10.78
N VAL A 206 -15.11 -1.86 11.04
CA VAL A 206 -16.10 -0.79 10.80
C VAL A 206 -16.33 -0.58 9.31
N THR A 207 -15.27 -0.40 8.50
CA THR A 207 -15.41 -0.13 7.07
C THR A 207 -16.05 -1.29 6.32
N SER A 208 -15.83 -2.53 6.79
CA SER A 208 -16.50 -3.73 6.25
C SER A 208 -18.01 -3.76 6.46
N GLN A 209 -18.57 -2.93 7.34
CA GLN A 209 -20.02 -2.77 7.49
C GLN A 209 -20.60 -1.68 6.57
N VAL A 210 -19.77 -0.73 6.11
CA VAL A 210 -20.25 0.44 5.37
C VAL A 210 -20.60 0.12 3.92
N THR A 211 -19.84 -0.78 3.31
CA THR A 211 -19.94 -1.11 1.87
C THR A 211 -20.15 -2.60 1.66
N GLU A 212 -20.74 -2.96 0.52
CA GLU A 212 -20.93 -4.35 0.12
C GLU A 212 -19.72 -4.98 -0.59
N HIS A 213 -18.69 -4.19 -0.93
CA HIS A 213 -17.52 -4.65 -1.69
C HIS A 213 -16.27 -4.68 -0.83
N ALA A 214 -15.55 -5.80 -0.81
CA ALA A 214 -14.31 -5.97 -0.05
C ALA A 214 -13.25 -4.92 -0.44
N ARG A 215 -13.13 -4.63 -1.75
CA ARG A 215 -12.19 -3.62 -2.25
C ARG A 215 -12.49 -2.22 -1.72
N ALA A 216 -13.77 -1.85 -1.63
CA ALA A 216 -14.17 -0.54 -1.10
C ALA A 216 -13.94 -0.48 0.43
N ALA A 217 -14.16 -1.58 1.15
CA ALA A 217 -13.92 -1.66 2.60
C ALA A 217 -12.43 -1.50 2.92
N SER A 218 -11.56 -2.19 2.17
CA SER A 218 -10.10 -2.03 2.27
C SER A 218 -9.67 -0.62 1.88
N GLY A 219 -10.19 -0.07 0.77
CA GLY A 219 -9.87 1.30 0.33
C GLY A 219 -10.20 2.36 1.38
N ALA A 220 -11.37 2.26 2.03
CA ALA A 220 -11.74 3.16 3.12
C ALA A 220 -10.83 3.00 4.34
N ALA A 221 -10.43 1.78 4.71
CA ALA A 221 -9.52 1.55 5.82
C ALA A 221 -8.10 2.06 5.53
N PHE A 222 -7.62 1.90 4.30
CA PHE A 222 -6.35 2.48 3.86
C PHE A 222 -6.39 4.01 3.79
N ALA A 223 -7.53 4.61 3.44
CA ALA A 223 -7.69 6.06 3.51
C ALA A 223 -7.56 6.58 4.96
N VAL A 224 -8.11 5.85 5.94
CA VAL A 224 -7.92 6.16 7.37
C VAL A 224 -6.45 6.02 7.78
N LEU A 225 -5.74 5.00 7.27
CA LEU A 225 -4.29 4.85 7.49
C LEU A 225 -3.49 6.02 6.91
N GLY A 226 -3.80 6.44 5.68
CA GLY A 226 -3.18 7.60 5.04
C GLY A 226 -3.44 8.89 5.82
N LEU A 227 -4.68 9.11 6.27
CA LEU A 227 -5.03 10.26 7.11
C LEU A 227 -4.27 10.23 8.45
N ALA A 228 -4.16 9.06 9.10
CA ALA A 228 -3.39 8.91 10.32
C ALA A 228 -1.90 9.23 10.09
N TYR A 229 -1.33 8.80 8.96
CA TYR A 229 0.04 9.16 8.59
C TYR A 229 0.21 10.67 8.42
N LEU A 230 -0.70 11.34 7.69
CA LEU A 230 -0.64 12.79 7.47
C LEU A 230 -0.78 13.58 8.77
N LEU A 231 -1.74 13.21 9.63
CA LEU A 231 -1.92 13.86 10.94
C LEU A 231 -0.67 13.72 11.81
N ARG A 232 -0.05 12.53 11.80
CA ARG A 232 1.23 12.31 12.49
C ARG A 232 2.33 13.19 11.89
N ALA A 233 2.58 13.09 10.59
CA ALA A 233 3.67 13.80 9.92
C ALA A 233 3.57 15.32 10.11
N ILE A 234 2.37 15.89 9.91
CA ILE A 234 2.12 17.32 10.13
C ILE A 234 2.33 17.69 11.59
N GLY A 235 1.83 16.88 12.52
CA GLY A 235 1.97 17.14 13.95
C GLY A 235 3.41 17.06 14.45
N ASP A 236 4.19 16.10 13.93
CA ASP A 236 5.58 15.87 14.32
C ASP A 236 6.51 16.99 13.86
N VAL A 237 6.23 17.64 12.71
CA VAL A 237 7.03 18.78 12.21
C VAL A 237 6.70 20.09 12.93
N GLN A 238 5.48 20.25 13.44
CA GLN A 238 5.03 21.53 14.01
C GLN A 238 5.68 21.89 15.35
N ALA A 239 6.12 20.89 16.11
CA ALA A 239 6.72 21.10 17.41
C ALA A 239 7.70 19.97 17.70
N GLU A 240 8.77 20.29 18.42
CA GLU A 240 9.70 19.30 18.96
C GLU A 240 8.92 18.25 19.76
N HIS A 241 9.19 16.96 19.51
CA HIS A 241 8.48 15.83 20.11
C HIS A 241 6.99 15.68 19.72
N GLY A 242 6.52 16.46 18.73
CA GLY A 242 5.20 16.38 18.15
C GLY A 242 4.15 17.24 18.85
N SER A 243 3.27 17.83 18.03
CA SER A 243 2.18 18.71 18.46
C SER A 243 0.91 17.94 18.84
N TRP A 244 -0.11 18.65 19.37
CA TRP A 244 -1.43 18.07 19.65
C TRP A 244 -2.07 17.37 18.41
N VAL A 245 -1.64 17.72 17.19
CA VAL A 245 -2.10 17.10 15.95
C VAL A 245 -1.56 15.67 15.80
N SER A 246 -0.31 15.40 16.20
CA SER A 246 0.24 14.04 16.12
C SER A 246 -0.46 13.09 17.09
N TRP A 247 -0.93 13.60 18.23
CA TRP A 247 -1.75 12.85 19.19
C TRP A 247 -3.12 12.40 18.64
N LEU A 248 -3.61 12.97 17.54
CA LEU A 248 -4.81 12.47 16.84
C LEU A 248 -4.53 11.19 16.04
N SER A 249 -3.26 10.90 15.75
CA SER A 249 -2.86 9.74 14.96
C SER A 249 -2.58 8.52 15.83
N PRO A 250 -3.25 7.38 15.58
CA PRO A 250 -2.91 6.13 16.25
C PRO A 250 -1.50 5.62 15.90
N LEU A 251 -0.88 6.12 14.81
CA LEU A 251 0.50 5.79 14.47
C LEU A 251 1.51 6.47 15.39
N ALA A 252 1.18 7.65 15.93
CA ALA A 252 2.05 8.41 16.79
C ALA A 252 2.16 7.82 18.20
N TRP A 253 1.10 7.19 18.71
CA TRP A 253 1.04 6.72 20.10
C TRP A 253 2.11 5.69 20.46
N THR A 254 2.52 4.85 19.51
CA THR A 254 3.64 3.92 19.68
C THR A 254 4.97 4.65 19.87
N GLN A 255 5.19 5.78 19.19
CA GLN A 255 6.41 6.58 19.36
C GLN A 255 6.34 7.46 20.62
N GLN A 256 5.13 7.88 21.02
CA GLN A 256 4.89 8.65 22.24
C GLN A 256 5.17 7.84 23.52
N THR A 257 5.36 6.52 23.45
CA THR A 257 5.90 5.74 24.58
C THR A 257 7.38 5.98 24.82
N ARG A 258 8.08 6.68 23.90
CA ARG A 258 9.49 7.09 23.99
C ARG A 258 10.44 5.94 24.39
N PRO A 259 10.35 4.78 23.69
CA PRO A 259 11.16 3.63 24.04
C PRO A 259 12.65 3.95 23.91
N TYR A 260 13.44 3.45 24.85
CA TYR A 260 14.89 3.64 24.98
C TYR A 260 15.34 5.07 25.29
N VAL A 261 14.41 5.95 25.71
CA VAL A 261 14.70 7.33 26.09
C VAL A 261 14.05 7.68 27.44
N ASP A 262 12.73 7.80 27.47
CA ASP A 262 11.95 8.14 28.68
C ASP A 262 10.64 7.36 28.65
N LEU A 263 10.72 6.07 29.00
CA LEU A 263 9.66 5.10 28.79
C LEU A 263 8.33 5.52 29.45
N ARG A 264 7.30 5.68 28.62
CA ARG A 264 5.94 6.01 29.03
C ARG A 264 4.96 4.91 28.61
N TRP A 265 4.32 4.29 29.58
CA TRP A 265 3.33 3.22 29.33
C TRP A 265 1.93 3.74 29.02
N TRP A 266 1.57 4.90 29.55
CA TRP A 266 0.21 5.44 29.45
C TRP A 266 -0.29 5.67 28.00
N PRO A 267 0.54 6.03 26.99
CA PRO A 267 0.05 6.19 25.61
C PRO A 267 -0.53 4.90 25.03
N LEU A 268 -0.15 3.72 25.54
CA LEU A 268 -0.71 2.43 25.14
C LEU A 268 -2.18 2.26 25.55
N ALA A 269 -2.70 3.08 26.46
CA ALA A 269 -4.13 3.08 26.80
C ALA A 269 -4.99 3.63 25.63
N LEU A 270 -4.46 4.59 24.86
CA LEU A 270 -5.17 5.22 23.75
C LEU A 270 -5.58 4.23 22.64
N PRO A 271 -4.69 3.37 22.09
CA PRO A 271 -5.10 2.38 21.10
C PRO A 271 -6.06 1.34 21.67
N VAL A 272 -5.96 0.97 22.95
CA VAL A 272 -6.92 0.06 23.59
C VAL A 272 -8.32 0.69 23.63
N VAL A 273 -8.43 1.93 24.08
CA VAL A 273 -9.71 2.67 24.11
C VAL A 273 -10.29 2.80 22.71
N LEU A 274 -9.47 3.19 21.73
CA LEU A 274 -9.91 3.35 20.34
C LEU A 274 -10.40 2.02 19.73
N VAL A 275 -9.70 0.92 19.97
CA VAL A 275 -10.13 -0.43 19.54
C VAL A 275 -11.50 -0.76 20.12
N VAL A 276 -11.71 -0.57 21.43
CA VAL A 276 -12.99 -0.85 22.08
C VAL A 276 -14.11 0.00 21.46
N VAL A 277 -13.89 1.31 21.27
CA VAL A 277 -14.87 2.21 20.67
C VAL A 277 -15.22 1.77 19.24
N LEU A 278 -14.23 1.48 18.40
CA LEU A 278 -14.44 1.05 17.01
C LEU A 278 -15.15 -0.31 16.94
N LEU A 279 -14.85 -1.26 17.82
CA LEU A 279 -15.56 -2.53 17.90
C LEU A 279 -17.02 -2.36 18.32
N LEU A 280 -17.30 -1.48 19.29
CA LEU A 280 -18.67 -1.15 19.68
C LEU A 280 -19.45 -0.53 18.52
N VAL A 281 -18.81 0.36 17.76
CA VAL A 281 -19.37 0.91 16.51
C VAL A 281 -19.65 -0.22 15.52
N ALA A 282 -18.67 -1.07 15.22
CA ALA A 282 -18.84 -2.19 14.29
C ALA A 282 -20.01 -3.10 14.69
N VAL A 283 -20.12 -3.47 15.97
CA VAL A 283 -21.23 -4.29 16.49
C VAL A 283 -22.59 -3.60 16.33
N ARG A 284 -22.68 -2.30 16.59
CA ARG A 284 -23.91 -1.53 16.37
C ARG A 284 -24.29 -1.44 14.90
N LEU A 285 -23.30 -1.25 14.02
CA LEU A 285 -23.51 -1.22 12.58
C LEU A 285 -24.00 -2.59 12.06
N THR A 286 -23.38 -3.69 12.50
CA THR A 286 -23.82 -5.05 12.14
C THR A 286 -25.23 -5.34 12.61
N ALA A 287 -25.70 -4.77 13.73
CA ALA A 287 -27.06 -4.99 14.22
C ALA A 287 -28.14 -4.39 13.31
N ARG A 288 -27.82 -3.28 12.63
CA ARG A 288 -28.73 -2.55 11.73
C ARG A 288 -28.68 -2.99 10.27
N ARG A 289 -27.74 -3.88 9.93
CA ARG A 289 -27.43 -4.29 8.55
C ARG A 289 -27.81 -5.75 8.30
N ASP A 290 -28.46 -6.03 7.17
CA ASP A 290 -28.72 -7.39 6.72
C ASP A 290 -27.46 -8.03 6.11
N LEU A 291 -27.45 -9.37 6.03
CA LEU A 291 -26.32 -10.09 5.43
C LEU A 291 -26.18 -9.69 3.96
N GLY A 292 -24.95 -9.48 3.48
CA GLY A 292 -24.70 -9.07 2.10
C GLY A 292 -24.94 -7.58 1.80
N ALA A 293 -25.89 -6.91 2.45
CA ALA A 293 -26.21 -5.50 2.19
C ALA A 293 -25.24 -4.53 2.87
N GLY A 294 -24.64 -3.54 2.19
CA GLY A 294 -23.89 -2.45 2.87
C GLY A 294 -24.81 -1.45 3.58
N LEU A 295 -24.29 -0.65 4.54
CA LEU A 295 -25.05 0.49 5.10
C LEU A 295 -25.31 1.60 4.08
N VAL A 296 -24.42 1.74 3.11
CA VAL A 296 -24.66 2.57 1.94
C VAL A 296 -25.46 1.73 0.94
N PRO A 297 -26.77 1.98 0.76
CA PRO A 297 -27.57 1.21 -0.16
C PRO A 297 -27.04 1.38 -1.58
N VAL A 298 -27.05 0.28 -2.34
CA VAL A 298 -26.82 0.35 -3.78
C VAL A 298 -27.94 1.19 -4.36
N ARG A 299 -27.59 2.39 -4.83
CA ARG A 299 -28.59 3.22 -5.52
C ARG A 299 -29.07 2.40 -6.72
N PRO A 300 -30.39 2.20 -6.89
CA PRO A 300 -30.92 1.65 -8.11
C PRO A 300 -30.28 2.42 -9.27
N GLY A 301 -29.66 1.68 -10.19
CA GLY A 301 -29.16 2.29 -11.41
C GLY A 301 -30.27 3.11 -12.07
N ARG A 302 -29.91 4.07 -12.93
CA ARG A 302 -30.93 4.73 -13.74
C ARG A 302 -31.65 3.66 -14.58
N ALA A 303 -32.96 3.79 -14.73
CA ALA A 303 -33.76 2.91 -15.59
C ALA A 303 -33.17 2.87 -17.01
N ASP A 304 -32.67 4.01 -17.48
CA ASP A 304 -32.00 4.13 -18.77
C ASP A 304 -30.49 4.29 -18.63
N ALA A 305 -29.74 3.59 -19.48
CA ALA A 305 -28.30 3.75 -19.59
C ALA A 305 -27.97 5.19 -20.03
N ARG A 306 -27.11 5.89 -19.27
CA ARG A 306 -26.60 7.21 -19.69
C ARG A 306 -25.88 7.08 -21.04
N PRO A 307 -25.84 8.13 -21.89
CA PRO A 307 -25.06 8.10 -23.13
C PRO A 307 -23.60 7.69 -22.95
N GLY A 308 -23.01 8.04 -21.79
CA GLY A 308 -21.68 7.60 -21.35
C GLY A 308 -21.57 6.14 -20.88
N LEU A 309 -22.51 5.26 -21.21
CA LEU A 309 -22.40 3.80 -21.06
C LEU A 309 -22.55 3.07 -22.41
N ARG A 310 -22.60 3.82 -23.52
CA ARG A 310 -22.77 3.27 -24.87
C ARG A 310 -21.50 2.66 -25.47
N SER A 311 -20.35 2.78 -24.79
CA SER A 311 -19.07 2.28 -25.32
C SER A 311 -18.28 1.47 -24.29
N PRO A 312 -17.51 0.47 -24.74
CA PRO A 312 -16.59 -0.28 -23.87
C PRO A 312 -15.58 0.65 -23.15
N PHE A 313 -15.16 1.72 -23.82
CA PHE A 313 -14.28 2.74 -23.23
C PHE A 313 -14.93 3.42 -22.02
N ALA A 314 -16.19 3.84 -22.14
CA ALA A 314 -16.87 4.53 -21.05
C ALA A 314 -17.13 3.62 -19.85
N LEU A 315 -17.40 2.33 -20.10
CA LEU A 315 -17.46 1.32 -19.05
C LEU A 315 -16.10 1.11 -18.37
N ALA A 316 -15.02 0.94 -19.14
CA ALA A 316 -13.66 0.79 -18.61
C ALA A 316 -13.24 2.02 -17.79
N TRP A 317 -13.50 3.24 -18.30
CA TRP A 317 -13.23 4.48 -17.59
C TRP A 317 -14.01 4.56 -16.27
N ARG A 318 -15.31 4.22 -16.27
CA ARG A 318 -16.13 4.24 -15.06
C ARG A 318 -15.59 3.29 -13.98
N GLN A 319 -15.06 2.14 -14.38
CA GLN A 319 -14.46 1.16 -13.47
C GLN A 319 -13.11 1.60 -12.91
N GLN A 320 -12.36 2.40 -13.67
CA GLN A 320 -10.99 2.78 -13.32
C GLN A 320 -10.83 4.20 -12.77
N ARG A 321 -11.78 5.11 -12.99
CA ARG A 321 -11.69 6.52 -12.56
C ARG A 321 -11.39 6.70 -11.07
N ALA A 322 -11.97 5.86 -10.20
CA ALA A 322 -11.70 5.91 -8.76
C ALA A 322 -10.28 5.45 -8.45
N SER A 323 -9.75 4.50 -9.23
CA SER A 323 -8.36 4.07 -9.16
C SER A 323 -7.41 5.16 -9.63
N VAL A 324 -7.74 5.88 -10.72
CA VAL A 324 -6.94 7.01 -11.22
C VAL A 324 -6.87 8.12 -10.17
N VAL A 325 -8.01 8.51 -9.58
CA VAL A 325 -8.05 9.53 -8.53
C VAL A 325 -7.26 9.08 -7.30
N ALA A 326 -7.47 7.85 -6.81
CA ALA A 326 -6.79 7.36 -5.62
C ALA A 326 -5.25 7.29 -5.79
N TRP A 327 -4.79 6.75 -6.92
CA TRP A 327 -3.36 6.69 -7.21
C TRP A 327 -2.78 8.08 -7.53
N GLY A 328 -3.53 8.92 -8.24
CA GLY A 328 -3.14 10.30 -8.52
C GLY A 328 -2.98 11.11 -7.25
N SER A 329 -3.88 10.96 -6.27
CA SER A 329 -3.73 11.59 -4.96
C SER A 329 -2.52 11.06 -4.20
N GLY A 330 -2.27 9.75 -4.20
CA GLY A 330 -1.10 9.16 -3.53
C GLY A 330 0.22 9.62 -4.15
N ILE A 331 0.31 9.61 -5.49
CA ILE A 331 1.46 10.09 -6.25
C ILE A 331 1.65 11.59 -6.05
N ALA A 332 0.58 12.38 -6.07
CA ALA A 332 0.68 13.82 -5.87
C ALA A 332 1.14 14.18 -4.45
N VAL A 333 0.64 13.48 -3.42
CA VAL A 333 1.10 13.68 -2.03
C VAL A 333 2.58 13.29 -1.90
N LEU A 334 2.96 12.15 -2.47
CA LEU A 334 4.35 11.69 -2.43
C LEU A 334 5.29 12.64 -3.18
N GLY A 335 4.95 13.05 -4.40
CA GLY A 335 5.74 13.98 -5.19
C GLY A 335 5.88 15.34 -4.52
N LEU A 336 4.78 15.91 -3.99
CA LEU A 336 4.84 17.16 -3.21
C LEU A 336 5.78 17.01 -2.01
N ALA A 337 5.64 15.93 -1.24
CA ALA A 337 6.47 15.69 -0.08
C ALA A 337 7.96 15.55 -0.45
N THR A 338 8.29 14.74 -1.45
CA THR A 338 9.68 14.54 -1.88
C THR A 338 10.28 15.79 -2.50
N GLY A 339 9.49 16.59 -3.23
CA GLY A 339 9.97 17.86 -3.80
C GLY A 339 10.41 18.86 -2.74
N THR A 340 9.79 18.85 -1.56
CA THR A 340 10.25 19.70 -0.45
C THR A 340 11.64 19.33 0.06
N PHE A 341 12.18 18.16 -0.30
CA PHE A 341 13.53 17.74 0.12
C PHE A 341 14.63 18.35 -0.75
N ALA A 342 14.27 19.03 -1.84
CA ALA A 342 15.25 19.68 -2.68
C ALA A 342 16.10 20.70 -1.91
N ASN A 343 15.58 21.37 -0.88
CA ASN A 343 16.38 22.29 -0.06
C ASN A 343 17.49 21.59 0.74
N GLN A 344 17.34 20.30 1.04
CA GLN A 344 18.37 19.50 1.72
C GLN A 344 19.55 19.23 0.80
N MET A 345 19.32 19.27 -0.51
CA MET A 345 20.39 19.15 -1.48
C MET A 345 21.30 20.38 -1.43
N ASP A 346 20.83 21.55 -0.99
CA ASP A 346 21.68 22.74 -0.86
C ASP A 346 22.79 22.54 0.19
N ASP A 347 22.48 21.85 1.30
CA ASP A 347 23.48 21.50 2.33
C ASP A 347 24.54 20.53 1.77
N ILE A 348 24.11 19.59 0.92
CA ILE A 348 25.02 18.64 0.25
C ILE A 348 25.84 19.36 -0.83
N THR A 349 25.22 20.24 -1.60
CA THR A 349 25.88 21.09 -2.61
C THR A 349 26.95 21.95 -1.95
N ALA A 350 26.64 22.62 -0.84
CA ALA A 350 27.62 23.40 -0.08
C ALA A 350 28.77 22.53 0.43
N MET A 351 28.48 21.31 0.92
CA MET A 351 29.52 20.35 1.31
C MET A 351 30.40 19.93 0.13
N VAL A 352 29.82 19.74 -1.06
CA VAL A 352 30.53 19.40 -2.30
C VAL A 352 31.42 20.56 -2.78
N GLU A 353 30.94 21.80 -2.67
CA GLU A 353 31.71 23.00 -2.99
C GLU A 353 32.95 23.14 -2.07
N ASP A 354 32.79 22.82 -0.79
CA ASP A 354 33.85 22.96 0.21
C ASP A 354 34.81 21.76 0.30
N ASN A 355 34.47 20.62 -0.34
CA ASN A 355 35.24 19.38 -0.21
C ASN A 355 35.38 18.61 -1.54
N ALA A 356 36.61 18.60 -2.07
CA ALA A 356 36.94 17.88 -3.31
C ALA A 356 36.64 16.37 -3.25
N LEU A 357 36.76 15.72 -2.08
CA LEU A 357 36.40 14.31 -1.92
C LEU A 357 34.88 14.09 -1.98
N ALA A 358 34.09 15.07 -1.53
CA ALA A 358 32.64 15.01 -1.67
C ALA A 358 32.22 15.20 -3.14
N ALA A 359 32.92 16.06 -3.89
CA ALA A 359 32.71 16.21 -5.33
C ALA A 359 33.02 14.93 -6.14
N GLU A 360 34.01 14.13 -5.72
CA GLU A 360 34.26 12.82 -6.33
C GLU A 360 33.14 11.81 -6.08
N ILE A 361 32.41 11.93 -4.96
CA ILE A 361 31.34 10.99 -4.56
C ILE A 361 29.98 11.40 -5.13
N PHE A 362 29.64 12.68 -5.07
CA PHE A 362 28.31 13.20 -5.39
C PHE A 362 28.23 13.89 -6.75
N GLY A 363 29.37 14.10 -7.43
CA GLY A 363 29.45 14.88 -8.66
C GLY A 363 29.66 16.37 -8.39
N GLY A 364 29.54 17.19 -9.45
CA GLY A 364 29.65 18.64 -9.32
C GLY A 364 28.47 19.25 -8.54
N PRO A 365 28.63 20.47 -7.97
CA PRO A 365 27.58 21.16 -7.21
C PRO A 365 26.22 21.21 -7.91
N ASP A 366 26.22 21.53 -9.22
CA ASP A 366 25.02 21.62 -10.06
C ASP A 366 24.36 20.24 -10.31
N GLN A 367 25.12 19.14 -10.18
CA GLN A 367 24.63 17.79 -10.48
C GLN A 367 23.92 17.12 -9.31
N VAL A 368 24.11 17.61 -8.08
CA VAL A 368 23.53 17.00 -6.88
C VAL A 368 22.00 17.04 -6.94
N LEU A 369 21.44 18.18 -7.31
CA LEU A 369 19.99 18.36 -7.42
C LEU A 369 19.44 17.56 -8.61
N ASP A 370 20.09 17.62 -9.78
CA ASP A 370 19.66 16.86 -10.97
C ASP A 370 19.67 15.34 -10.72
N ALA A 371 20.66 14.84 -9.98
CA ALA A 371 20.74 13.43 -9.59
C ALA A 371 19.62 13.06 -8.61
N PHE A 372 19.34 13.93 -7.62
CA PHE A 372 18.21 13.75 -6.72
C PHE A 372 16.88 13.69 -7.48
N ASP A 373 16.64 14.63 -8.38
CA ASP A 373 15.42 14.71 -9.18
C ASP A 373 15.29 13.51 -10.12
N ALA A 374 16.38 13.08 -10.76
CA ALA A 374 16.40 11.88 -11.58
C ALA A 374 15.93 10.63 -10.79
N VAL A 375 16.41 10.46 -9.55
CA VAL A 375 16.00 9.34 -8.68
C VAL A 375 14.53 9.49 -8.26
N MET A 376 14.08 10.68 -7.88
CA MET A 376 12.68 10.92 -7.48
C MET A 376 11.71 10.72 -8.64
N VAL A 377 12.04 11.22 -9.83
CA VAL A 377 11.28 11.02 -11.07
C VAL A 377 11.18 9.55 -11.41
N LEU A 378 12.29 8.80 -11.35
CA LEU A 378 12.31 7.36 -11.58
C LEU A 378 11.42 6.62 -10.57
N PHE A 379 11.52 6.96 -9.28
CA PHE A 379 10.72 6.36 -8.22
C PHE A 379 9.21 6.57 -8.44
N LEU A 380 8.80 7.80 -8.77
CA LEU A 380 7.41 8.12 -9.10
C LEU A 380 6.95 7.42 -10.39
N ALA A 381 7.81 7.38 -11.42
CA ALA A 381 7.51 6.72 -12.69
C ALA A 381 7.31 5.20 -12.53
N VAL A 382 8.10 4.54 -11.68
CA VAL A 382 7.88 3.13 -11.30
C VAL A 382 6.53 2.95 -10.61
N GLY A 383 6.16 3.87 -9.70
CA GLY A 383 4.84 3.91 -9.07
C GLY A 383 3.70 4.02 -10.09
N VAL A 384 3.85 4.90 -11.09
CA VAL A 384 2.90 4.99 -12.22
C VAL A 384 2.89 3.70 -13.05
N GLY A 385 4.04 3.07 -13.27
CA GLY A 385 4.16 1.78 -13.94
C GLY A 385 3.38 0.66 -13.23
N ALA A 386 3.42 0.63 -11.89
CA ALA A 386 2.63 -0.29 -11.08
C ALA A 386 1.12 -0.08 -11.29
N TRP A 387 0.68 1.17 -11.30
CA TRP A 387 -0.72 1.50 -11.60
C TRP A 387 -1.12 1.09 -13.01
N ALA A 388 -0.30 1.40 -14.02
CA ALA A 388 -0.57 1.12 -15.42
C ALA A 388 -0.74 -0.39 -15.65
N LEU A 389 0.14 -1.18 -15.04
CA LEU A 389 0.07 -2.63 -15.06
C LEU A 389 -1.20 -3.14 -14.35
N ALA A 390 -1.48 -2.69 -13.13
CA ALA A 390 -2.68 -3.06 -12.39
C ALA A 390 -3.98 -2.65 -13.11
N SER A 391 -3.96 -1.51 -13.80
CA SER A 391 -5.05 -1.02 -14.64
C SER A 391 -5.33 -1.96 -15.81
N PHE A 392 -4.28 -2.33 -16.55
CA PHE A 392 -4.41 -3.24 -17.69
C PHE A 392 -4.87 -4.64 -17.26
N LEU A 393 -4.32 -5.17 -16.16
CA LEU A 393 -4.67 -6.49 -15.61
C LEU A 393 -6.13 -6.64 -15.21
N ARG A 394 -6.91 -5.55 -15.15
CA ARG A 394 -8.36 -5.63 -15.00
C ARG A 394 -9.02 -6.34 -16.18
N ALA A 395 -8.51 -6.19 -17.41
CA ALA A 395 -9.01 -6.93 -18.56
C ALA A 395 -8.87 -8.45 -18.34
N HIS A 396 -7.72 -8.89 -17.83
CA HIS A 396 -7.50 -10.28 -17.45
C HIS A 396 -8.42 -10.72 -16.29
N GLY A 397 -8.67 -9.84 -15.32
CA GLY A 397 -9.63 -10.08 -14.25
C GLY A 397 -11.08 -10.22 -14.74
N GLU A 398 -11.50 -9.47 -15.77
CA GLU A 398 -12.82 -9.60 -16.39
C GLU A 398 -12.96 -10.94 -17.14
N GLU A 399 -11.91 -11.41 -17.81
CA GLU A 399 -11.93 -12.71 -18.50
C GLU A 399 -11.95 -13.87 -17.51
N THR A 400 -11.03 -13.89 -16.53
CA THR A 400 -10.92 -14.99 -15.56
C THR A 400 -12.10 -15.10 -14.59
N SER A 401 -12.93 -14.06 -14.49
CA SER A 401 -14.16 -14.06 -13.69
C SER A 401 -15.42 -14.35 -14.51
N GLY A 402 -15.29 -14.69 -15.80
CA GLY A 402 -16.41 -14.99 -16.69
C GLY A 402 -17.24 -13.78 -17.10
N ARG A 403 -16.86 -12.55 -16.70
CA ARG A 403 -17.61 -11.32 -17.04
C ARG A 403 -17.38 -10.86 -18.48
N ALA A 404 -16.23 -11.20 -19.06
CA ALA A 404 -15.92 -10.85 -20.44
C ALA A 404 -16.82 -11.58 -21.46
N GLU A 405 -17.24 -12.80 -21.17
CA GLU A 405 -18.02 -13.63 -22.09
C GLU A 405 -19.41 -13.03 -22.41
N PRO A 406 -20.26 -12.67 -21.43
CA PRO A 406 -21.54 -12.01 -21.70
C PRO A 406 -21.40 -10.69 -22.47
N LEU A 407 -20.30 -9.95 -22.26
CA LEU A 407 -20.04 -8.68 -22.96
C LEU A 407 -19.63 -8.89 -24.41
N LEU A 408 -18.92 -9.97 -24.72
CA LEU A 408 -18.45 -10.29 -26.07
C LEU A 408 -19.49 -11.02 -26.92
N VAL A 409 -20.59 -11.48 -26.31
CA VAL A 409 -21.80 -11.91 -27.04
C VAL A 409 -22.58 -10.71 -27.61
N ALA A 410 -22.48 -9.54 -26.98
CA ALA A 410 -23.03 -8.29 -27.52
C ALA A 410 -22.26 -7.86 -28.79
N PRO A 411 -22.75 -6.89 -29.60
CA PRO A 411 -22.07 -6.43 -30.82
C PRO A 411 -20.83 -5.55 -30.52
N VAL A 412 -19.90 -6.08 -29.72
CA VAL A 412 -18.63 -5.46 -29.34
C VAL A 412 -17.50 -6.34 -29.84
N SER A 413 -16.67 -5.82 -30.75
CA SER A 413 -15.51 -6.58 -31.22
C SER A 413 -14.47 -6.74 -30.11
N ARG A 414 -13.78 -7.89 -30.10
CA ARG A 414 -12.67 -8.19 -29.18
C ARG A 414 -11.60 -7.09 -29.17
N SER A 415 -11.27 -6.55 -30.35
CA SER A 415 -10.31 -5.45 -30.48
C SER A 415 -10.84 -4.14 -29.87
N ARG A 416 -12.12 -3.82 -30.01
CA ARG A 416 -12.70 -2.61 -29.39
C ARG A 416 -12.70 -2.71 -27.88
N TRP A 417 -12.94 -3.91 -27.34
CA TRP A 417 -12.89 -4.16 -25.90
C TRP A 417 -11.46 -4.06 -25.34
N LEU A 418 -10.49 -4.74 -25.96
CA LEU A 418 -9.07 -4.65 -25.56
C LEU A 418 -8.54 -3.22 -25.69
N GLY A 419 -8.86 -2.56 -26.81
CA GLY A 419 -8.48 -1.18 -27.08
C GLY A 419 -9.07 -0.19 -26.07
N ALA A 420 -10.27 -0.43 -25.56
CA ALA A 420 -10.85 0.38 -24.49
C ALA A 420 -10.05 0.29 -23.18
N HIS A 421 -9.65 -0.92 -22.77
CA HIS A 421 -8.80 -1.09 -21.57
C HIS A 421 -7.42 -0.47 -21.73
N LEU A 422 -6.79 -0.64 -22.90
CA LEU A 422 -5.50 -0.05 -23.22
C LEU A 422 -5.58 1.48 -23.31
N ALA A 423 -6.62 2.04 -23.91
CA ALA A 423 -6.81 3.48 -24.02
C ALA A 423 -6.99 4.13 -22.64
N VAL A 424 -7.80 3.53 -21.76
CA VAL A 424 -7.95 4.05 -20.39
C VAL A 424 -6.63 3.96 -19.63
N THR A 425 -5.89 2.84 -19.78
CA THR A 425 -4.58 2.68 -19.16
C THR A 425 -3.60 3.74 -19.67
N GLY A 426 -3.51 3.96 -20.98
CA GLY A 426 -2.62 4.98 -21.56
C GLY A 426 -2.97 6.40 -21.12
N ILE A 427 -4.24 6.78 -21.16
CA ILE A 427 -4.69 8.11 -20.69
C ILE A 427 -4.40 8.28 -19.20
N GLY A 428 -4.71 7.27 -18.38
CA GLY A 428 -4.42 7.35 -16.95
C GLY A 428 -2.93 7.40 -16.64
N THR A 429 -2.09 6.66 -17.37
CA THR A 429 -0.63 6.74 -17.24
C THR A 429 -0.13 8.15 -17.56
N LEU A 430 -0.60 8.75 -18.65
CA LEU A 430 -0.25 10.13 -19.01
C LEU A 430 -0.64 11.12 -17.90
N VAL A 431 -1.87 11.02 -17.40
CA VAL A 431 -2.38 11.88 -16.32
C VAL A 431 -1.56 11.70 -15.04
N LEU A 432 -1.18 10.48 -14.69
CA LEU A 432 -0.43 10.20 -13.47
C LEU A 432 1.06 10.59 -13.58
N LEU A 433 1.71 10.43 -14.74
CA LEU A 433 3.07 10.94 -14.96
C LEU A 433 3.09 12.47 -14.92
N ALA A 434 2.15 13.13 -15.59
CA ALA A 434 2.01 14.58 -15.51
C ALA A 434 1.74 15.04 -14.06
N GLY A 435 0.85 14.34 -13.35
CA GLY A 435 0.57 14.61 -11.95
C GLY A 435 1.80 14.42 -11.06
N ALA A 436 2.62 13.40 -11.31
CA ALA A 436 3.87 13.16 -10.60
C ALA A 436 4.85 14.32 -10.78
N GLY A 437 5.13 14.72 -12.02
CA GLY A 437 6.06 15.82 -12.31
C GLY A 437 5.58 17.16 -11.76
N LEU A 438 4.29 17.46 -11.94
CA LEU A 438 3.68 18.66 -11.36
C LEU A 438 3.79 18.66 -9.83
N SER A 439 3.51 17.54 -9.17
CA SER A 439 3.58 17.46 -7.72
C SER A 439 5.01 17.59 -7.19
N LEU A 440 5.99 16.97 -7.85
CA LEU A 440 7.40 17.06 -7.47
C LEU A 440 7.90 18.50 -7.59
N GLY A 441 7.75 19.11 -8.78
CA GLY A 441 8.16 20.50 -8.99
C GLY A 441 7.39 21.51 -8.14
N LEU A 442 6.11 21.27 -7.82
CA LEU A 442 5.38 22.13 -6.87
C LEU A 442 5.92 22.00 -5.44
N GLY A 443 6.42 20.84 -5.04
CA GLY A 443 7.09 20.64 -3.76
C GLY A 443 8.39 21.44 -3.66
N GLU A 444 9.16 21.48 -4.74
CA GLU A 444 10.38 22.27 -4.86
C GLU A 444 10.12 23.78 -4.82
N VAL A 445 9.13 24.24 -5.59
CA VAL A 445 8.71 25.65 -5.58
C VAL A 445 8.24 26.06 -4.17
N ALA A 446 7.61 25.14 -3.41
CA ALA A 446 7.18 25.41 -2.04
C ALA A 446 8.35 25.65 -1.07
N VAL A 447 9.56 25.18 -1.38
CA VAL A 447 10.78 25.41 -0.59
C VAL A 447 11.72 26.44 -1.21
N GLY A 448 11.23 27.24 -2.17
CA GLY A 448 11.94 28.40 -2.71
C GLY A 448 12.70 28.17 -4.02
N ARG A 449 12.55 27.01 -4.67
CA ARG A 449 13.12 26.75 -6.00
C ARG A 449 12.41 27.55 -7.09
N GLU A 450 13.10 27.80 -8.20
CA GLU A 450 12.55 28.54 -9.33
C GLU A 450 11.44 27.79 -10.05
N VAL A 451 10.40 28.51 -10.49
CA VAL A 451 9.28 27.93 -11.25
C VAL A 451 9.74 27.34 -12.60
N GLY A 452 10.89 27.77 -13.13
CA GLY A 452 11.48 27.24 -14.37
C GLY A 452 11.73 25.72 -14.32
N ALA A 453 12.21 25.21 -13.18
CA ALA A 453 12.52 23.80 -12.97
C ALA A 453 11.28 22.88 -13.08
N LEU A 454 10.08 23.42 -12.81
CA LEU A 454 8.83 22.65 -12.91
C LEU A 454 8.59 22.12 -14.34
N GLY A 455 8.98 22.90 -15.36
CA GLY A 455 8.85 22.48 -16.75
C GLY A 455 9.76 21.29 -17.08
N GLU A 456 10.99 21.32 -16.57
CA GLU A 456 12.01 20.28 -16.81
C GLU A 456 11.63 18.98 -16.11
N ILE A 457 11.20 19.03 -14.85
CA ILE A 457 10.70 17.87 -14.10
C ILE A 457 9.45 17.27 -14.74
N LEU A 458 8.54 18.11 -15.24
CA LEU A 458 7.36 17.65 -15.96
C LEU A 458 7.74 16.92 -17.26
N VAL A 459 8.71 17.46 -18.02
CA VAL A 459 9.21 16.79 -19.22
C VAL A 459 9.88 15.47 -18.84
N ALA A 460 10.78 15.47 -17.86
CA ALA A 460 11.51 14.28 -17.40
C ALA A 460 10.56 13.15 -16.99
N THR A 461 9.50 13.45 -16.23
CA THR A 461 8.47 12.45 -15.87
C THR A 461 7.70 11.94 -17.09
N LEU A 462 7.35 12.80 -18.05
CA LEU A 462 6.66 12.38 -19.27
C LEU A 462 7.52 11.52 -20.21
N LEU A 463 8.85 11.66 -20.16
CA LEU A 463 9.78 10.80 -20.93
C LEU A 463 9.70 9.33 -20.52
N TYR A 464 9.19 9.00 -19.34
CA TYR A 464 8.94 7.61 -18.93
C TYR A 464 7.73 6.96 -19.60
N LEU A 465 6.91 7.71 -20.36
CA LEU A 465 5.69 7.19 -20.99
C LEU A 465 5.97 5.97 -21.92
N PRO A 466 6.98 5.98 -22.81
CA PRO A 466 7.30 4.83 -23.64
C PRO A 466 7.78 3.62 -22.81
N ALA A 467 8.56 3.83 -21.76
CA ALA A 467 9.01 2.74 -20.88
C ALA A 467 7.83 2.05 -20.17
N VAL A 468 6.88 2.83 -19.65
CA VAL A 468 5.64 2.30 -19.07
C VAL A 468 4.76 1.61 -20.14
N ALA A 469 4.74 2.12 -21.37
CA ALA A 469 4.02 1.49 -22.48
C ALA A 469 4.64 0.13 -22.88
N VAL A 470 5.96 -0.03 -22.83
CA VAL A 470 6.64 -1.33 -23.00
C VAL A 470 6.21 -2.30 -21.90
N LEU A 471 6.21 -1.86 -20.64
CA LEU A 471 5.78 -2.66 -19.50
C LEU A 471 4.35 -3.19 -19.64
N VAL A 472 3.41 -2.30 -19.99
CA VAL A 472 2.02 -2.67 -20.28
C VAL A 472 1.94 -3.55 -21.52
N GLY A 473 2.72 -3.25 -22.56
CA GLY A 473 2.81 -4.00 -23.81
C GLY A 473 3.21 -5.47 -23.62
N VAL A 474 4.19 -5.76 -22.76
CA VAL A 474 4.60 -7.13 -22.42
C VAL A 474 3.42 -7.91 -21.82
N SER A 475 2.72 -7.29 -20.87
CA SER A 475 1.57 -7.90 -20.23
C SER A 475 0.39 -8.04 -21.20
N ALA A 476 0.17 -7.05 -22.07
CA ALA A 476 -0.86 -7.09 -23.09
C ALA A 476 -0.61 -8.19 -24.12
N LEU A 477 0.63 -8.35 -24.58
CA LEU A 477 1.01 -9.43 -25.47
C LEU A 477 0.82 -10.79 -24.81
N ALA A 478 1.28 -10.95 -23.57
CA ALA A 478 1.11 -12.19 -22.80
C ALA A 478 -0.38 -12.54 -22.59
N PHE A 479 -1.21 -11.53 -22.30
CA PHE A 479 -2.66 -11.66 -22.20
C PHE A 479 -3.31 -12.05 -23.53
N GLY A 480 -2.93 -11.37 -24.62
CA GLY A 480 -3.48 -11.59 -25.95
C GLY A 480 -3.14 -12.97 -26.51
N VAL A 481 -1.91 -13.46 -26.31
CA VAL A 481 -1.41 -14.71 -26.92
C VAL A 481 -1.66 -15.93 -26.04
N LEU A 482 -1.36 -15.86 -24.73
CA LEU A 482 -1.35 -17.04 -23.85
C LEU A 482 -2.38 -16.99 -22.72
N GLY A 483 -2.89 -15.82 -22.35
CA GLY A 483 -3.85 -15.62 -21.26
C GLY A 483 -3.30 -15.87 -19.84
N ARG A 484 -2.24 -16.67 -19.68
CA ARG A 484 -1.72 -17.15 -18.37
C ARG A 484 -0.42 -16.52 -17.88
N LEU A 485 0.32 -15.81 -18.74
CA LEU A 485 1.62 -15.21 -18.41
C LEU A 485 1.56 -13.70 -18.12
N VAL A 486 0.38 -13.19 -17.79
CA VAL A 486 0.17 -11.74 -17.62
C VAL A 486 0.93 -11.16 -16.43
N GLN A 487 1.36 -12.00 -15.49
CA GLN A 487 2.15 -11.60 -14.33
C GLN A 487 3.61 -11.27 -14.66
N LEU A 488 4.09 -11.57 -15.88
CA LEU A 488 5.45 -11.20 -16.31
C LEU A 488 5.70 -9.70 -16.24
N GLY A 489 4.65 -8.87 -16.39
CA GLY A 489 4.77 -7.43 -16.17
C GLY A 489 5.25 -7.08 -14.76
N TRP A 490 4.79 -7.78 -13.73
CA TRP A 490 5.22 -7.49 -12.35
C TRP A 490 6.68 -7.87 -12.13
N ALA A 491 7.14 -8.96 -12.76
CA ALA A 491 8.55 -9.33 -12.74
C ALA A 491 9.42 -8.27 -13.43
N LEU A 492 8.99 -7.77 -14.61
CA LEU A 492 9.71 -6.71 -15.31
C LEU A 492 9.70 -5.38 -14.54
N LEU A 493 8.59 -5.02 -13.88
CA LEU A 493 8.52 -3.83 -13.04
C LEU A 493 9.44 -3.94 -11.82
N ALA A 494 9.43 -5.09 -11.13
CA ALA A 494 10.32 -5.34 -10.00
C ALA A 494 11.79 -5.30 -10.43
N TYR A 495 12.11 -5.88 -11.59
CA TYR A 495 13.43 -5.79 -12.19
C TYR A 495 13.82 -4.34 -12.50
N ALA A 496 12.94 -3.58 -13.13
CA ALA A 496 13.18 -2.17 -13.46
C ALA A 496 13.41 -1.31 -12.21
N PHE A 497 12.65 -1.55 -11.14
CA PHE A 497 12.86 -0.89 -9.85
C PHE A 497 14.22 -1.24 -9.24
N VAL A 498 14.58 -2.53 -9.20
CA VAL A 498 15.85 -2.97 -8.61
C VAL A 498 17.04 -2.42 -9.39
N VAL A 499 17.02 -2.57 -10.71
CA VAL A 499 18.08 -2.06 -11.60
C VAL A 499 18.15 -0.53 -11.55
N GLY A 500 17.00 0.14 -11.56
CA GLY A 500 16.96 1.61 -11.56
C GLY A 500 17.43 2.23 -10.24
N MET A 501 17.04 1.67 -9.10
CA MET A 501 17.37 2.22 -7.78
C MET A 501 18.71 1.73 -7.24
N PHE A 502 19.08 0.48 -7.54
CA PHE A 502 20.25 -0.18 -6.93
C PHE A 502 21.28 -0.62 -7.97
N GLY A 503 21.05 -0.43 -9.28
CA GLY A 503 21.98 -0.86 -10.33
C GLY A 503 23.41 -0.33 -10.13
N PRO A 504 23.61 0.98 -9.90
CA PRO A 504 24.93 1.54 -9.58
C PRO A 504 25.53 0.95 -8.30
N LEU A 505 24.71 0.74 -7.27
CA LEU A 505 25.16 0.18 -5.98
C LEU A 505 25.56 -1.31 -6.08
N LEU A 506 24.94 -2.04 -7.01
CA LEU A 506 25.16 -3.47 -7.24
C LEU A 506 26.23 -3.75 -8.31
N ASP A 507 26.81 -2.71 -8.92
CA ASP A 507 27.79 -2.80 -10.01
C ASP A 507 27.35 -3.76 -11.13
N LEU A 508 26.10 -3.62 -11.58
CA LEU A 508 25.53 -4.52 -12.58
C LEU A 508 26.16 -4.31 -13.96
N PRO A 509 26.39 -5.39 -14.74
CA PRO A 509 26.90 -5.25 -16.08
C PRO A 509 25.91 -4.49 -16.98
N SER A 510 26.43 -3.68 -17.91
CA SER A 510 25.62 -2.78 -18.76
C SER A 510 24.46 -3.45 -19.49
N TRP A 511 24.66 -4.69 -19.97
CA TRP A 511 23.59 -5.44 -20.63
C TRP A 511 22.40 -5.71 -19.70
N ALA A 512 22.63 -5.94 -18.40
CA ALA A 512 21.57 -6.14 -17.43
C ALA A 512 20.82 -4.83 -17.19
N VAL A 513 21.55 -3.72 -17.05
CA VAL A 513 20.92 -2.40 -16.89
C VAL A 513 19.99 -2.09 -18.07
N HIS A 514 20.46 -2.29 -19.30
CA HIS A 514 19.71 -1.99 -20.52
C HIS A 514 18.57 -2.97 -20.87
N VAL A 515 18.43 -4.08 -20.14
CA VAL A 515 17.20 -4.92 -20.23
C VAL A 515 16.00 -4.18 -19.64
N SER A 516 16.22 -3.28 -18.67
CA SER A 516 15.16 -2.46 -18.11
C SER A 516 14.74 -1.37 -19.10
N PRO A 517 13.46 -1.29 -19.51
CA PRO A 517 13.00 -0.20 -20.36
C PRO A 517 13.09 1.17 -19.67
N PHE A 518 13.13 1.21 -18.33
CA PHE A 518 13.29 2.44 -17.55
C PHE A 518 14.72 2.98 -17.61
N ALA A 519 15.72 2.13 -17.86
CA ALA A 519 17.12 2.54 -17.96
C ALA A 519 17.46 3.17 -19.33
N SER A 520 16.56 3.08 -20.31
CA SER A 520 16.71 3.71 -21.62
C SER A 520 16.05 5.09 -21.71
N VAL A 521 15.52 5.60 -20.60
CA VAL A 521 14.90 6.92 -20.53
C VAL A 521 15.97 7.94 -20.15
N PRO A 522 16.18 9.01 -20.92
CA PRO A 522 17.09 10.09 -20.55
C PRO A 522 16.66 10.75 -19.24
N THR A 523 17.63 11.05 -18.38
CA THR A 523 17.42 11.65 -17.07
C THR A 523 17.93 13.09 -17.02
N LEU A 524 17.51 13.85 -16.01
CA LEU A 524 17.99 15.23 -15.79
C LEU A 524 19.50 15.28 -15.49
N ALA A 525 20.06 14.19 -14.96
CA ALA A 525 21.49 14.07 -14.69
C ALA A 525 22.35 13.79 -15.94
N ASP A 526 21.75 13.52 -17.11
CA ASP A 526 22.48 13.20 -18.33
C ASP A 526 22.89 14.47 -19.10
N ALA A 527 24.18 14.84 -19.03
CA ALA A 527 24.70 16.04 -19.70
C ALA A 527 24.54 16.05 -21.25
N ASP A 528 24.56 14.87 -21.89
CA ASP A 528 24.37 14.69 -23.34
C ASP A 528 23.36 13.55 -23.63
N ALA A 529 22.08 13.83 -23.37
CA ALA A 529 21.00 12.86 -23.56
C ALA A 529 20.89 12.38 -25.03
N ALA A 530 21.17 11.09 -25.26
CA ALA A 530 20.88 10.44 -26.53
C ALA A 530 19.37 10.14 -26.67
N TRP A 531 18.71 10.69 -27.68
CA TRP A 531 17.26 10.54 -27.89
C TRP A 531 16.85 9.24 -28.61
N TRP A 532 17.78 8.56 -29.27
CA TRP A 532 17.49 7.35 -30.04
C TRP A 532 16.95 6.16 -29.21
N PRO A 533 17.37 5.91 -27.94
CA PRO A 533 16.82 4.82 -27.13
C PRO A 533 15.33 5.01 -26.84
N LEU A 534 14.89 6.26 -26.68
CA LEU A 534 13.48 6.60 -26.49
C LEU A 534 12.65 6.23 -27.74
N ALA A 535 13.18 6.49 -28.94
CA ALA A 535 12.54 6.07 -30.19
C ALA A 535 12.42 4.54 -30.28
N VAL A 536 13.44 3.81 -29.84
CA VAL A 536 13.40 2.34 -29.77
C VAL A 536 12.31 1.87 -28.81
N LEU A 537 12.18 2.47 -27.62
CA LEU A 537 11.11 2.15 -26.68
C LEU A 537 9.71 2.34 -27.28
N VAL A 538 9.51 3.43 -28.03
CA VAL A 538 8.23 3.68 -28.72
C VAL A 538 7.93 2.59 -29.75
N VAL A 539 8.91 2.22 -30.58
CA VAL A 539 8.76 1.16 -31.58
C VAL A 539 8.44 -0.19 -30.91
N VAL A 540 9.17 -0.54 -29.85
CA VAL A 540 8.95 -1.77 -29.07
C VAL A 540 7.55 -1.77 -28.46
N ALA A 541 7.12 -0.67 -27.83
CA ALA A 541 5.79 -0.55 -27.25
C ALA A 541 4.69 -0.75 -28.31
N VAL A 542 4.82 -0.10 -29.47
CA VAL A 542 3.87 -0.25 -30.58
C VAL A 542 3.82 -1.70 -31.08
N ALA A 543 4.97 -2.35 -31.24
CA ALA A 543 5.05 -3.74 -31.68
C ALA A 543 4.37 -4.71 -30.69
N LEU A 544 4.64 -4.55 -29.38
CA LEU A 544 4.03 -5.36 -28.32
C LEU A 544 2.51 -5.17 -28.27
N LEU A 545 2.04 -3.92 -28.33
CA LEU A 545 0.62 -3.61 -28.35
C LEU A 545 -0.06 -4.16 -29.60
N ALA A 546 0.51 -3.96 -30.79
CA ALA A 546 -0.02 -4.53 -32.03
C ALA A 546 -0.10 -6.06 -31.97
N GLY A 547 0.96 -6.71 -31.46
CA GLY A 547 1.00 -8.15 -31.21
C GLY A 547 -0.12 -8.62 -30.27
N SER A 548 -0.44 -7.84 -29.23
CA SER A 548 -1.55 -8.15 -28.32
C SER A 548 -2.91 -8.20 -29.03
N PHE A 549 -3.18 -7.28 -29.95
CA PHE A 549 -4.41 -7.27 -30.75
C PHE A 549 -4.47 -8.43 -31.75
N VAL A 550 -3.34 -8.81 -32.34
CA VAL A 550 -3.26 -9.98 -33.24
C VAL A 550 -3.50 -11.26 -32.45
N GLY A 551 -2.83 -11.43 -31.31
CA GLY A 551 -2.99 -12.58 -30.43
C GLY A 551 -4.43 -12.72 -29.92
N PHE A 552 -4.99 -11.65 -29.36
CA PHE A 552 -6.32 -11.68 -28.76
C PHE A 552 -7.46 -11.94 -29.76
N ARG A 553 -7.26 -11.58 -31.03
CA ARG A 553 -8.21 -11.93 -32.11
C ARG A 553 -8.20 -13.42 -32.44
N ARG A 554 -7.05 -14.08 -32.28
CA ARG A 554 -6.86 -15.49 -32.65
C ARG A 554 -7.07 -16.45 -31.47
N ARG A 555 -6.87 -15.98 -30.23
CA ARG A 555 -6.99 -16.79 -29.02
C ARG A 555 -8.45 -16.99 -28.64
N ASP A 556 -8.80 -18.20 -28.19
CA ASP A 556 -10.09 -18.47 -27.56
C ASP A 556 -10.15 -17.91 -26.13
N LEU A 557 -11.33 -17.50 -25.71
CA LEU A 557 -11.54 -17.02 -24.34
C LEU A 557 -11.44 -18.20 -23.38
N ALA A 558 -10.86 -17.97 -22.20
CA ALA A 558 -10.94 -18.96 -21.13
C ALA A 558 -12.41 -19.07 -20.68
N THR A 559 -13.11 -20.12 -21.10
CA THR A 559 -14.45 -20.44 -20.57
C THR A 559 -14.30 -21.05 -19.19
N GLY A 560 -15.09 -20.56 -18.24
CA GLY A 560 -15.09 -21.00 -16.84
C GLY A 560 -15.70 -22.36 -16.63
#